data_AF-A0A6N7H9X8-F1
#
_entry.id   AF-A0A6N7H9X8-F1
#
_cell.length_a   1.000
_cell.length_b   1.000
_cell.length_c   1.000
_cell.angle_alpha   90.00
_cell.angle_beta   90.00
_cell.angle_gamma   90.00
#
_symmetry.space_group_name_H-M   'P 1'
#
loop_
_entity.id
_entity.type
_entity.pdbx_description
1 polymer ?
#
loop_
_entity_poly.entity_id
_entity_poly.type
_entity_poly.pdbx_seq_one_letter_code
_entity_poly.pdbx_strand_id
1 'polypeptide(L)'
;MRIARVVGPLLLLAIAGCGERPVEPGAPQEQDPLRGRTFLSTEVTEAGKPRPLVAETRVSLNFTDDGRLLATAGCNTMTGPVSTADGRIDVGGGLAMTEMGCDPPRHEQDSWLAGLLSAEPTWRLDGSRLVVSSTDAELVLEDREVADPDRPLTDITWAVDTILDGQTASSTPAAATATLTFRKDKVEIFGGCNGGSATYTASGDSIRFENAVMTLKACSPDIMRLEAAVLDVVRDEVEVEIEADRLTLTHPSGKGLQLRAK
;
A
#
# COMPACT_ATOMS: atom_id res chain seq x y z
N MET A 1 -51.80 53.82 -57.74
CA MET A 1 -52.57 52.58 -57.95
C MET A 1 -52.61 51.84 -56.62
N ARG A 2 -53.77 51.80 -55.95
CA ARG A 2 -53.93 51.19 -54.61
C ARG A 2 -54.05 49.67 -54.76
N ILE A 3 -53.26 48.90 -54.03
CA ILE A 3 -53.47 47.47 -53.82
C ILE A 3 -53.45 47.20 -52.32
N ALA A 4 -54.61 46.84 -51.78
CA ALA A 4 -54.80 46.40 -50.41
C ALA A 4 -54.32 44.95 -50.25
N ARG A 5 -53.68 44.62 -49.12
CA ARG A 5 -53.43 43.24 -48.71
C ARG A 5 -54.01 42.99 -47.32
N VAL A 6 -54.83 41.95 -47.26
CA VAL A 6 -55.60 41.45 -46.12
C VAL A 6 -54.67 40.69 -45.16
N VAL A 7 -54.80 40.94 -43.86
CA VAL A 7 -54.13 40.20 -42.78
C VAL A 7 -55.11 39.14 -42.27
N GLY A 8 -54.71 37.86 -42.31
CA GLY A 8 -55.42 36.74 -41.69
C GLY A 8 -54.64 36.22 -40.48
N PRO A 9 -55.30 35.80 -39.38
CA PRO A 9 -54.62 35.40 -38.16
C PRO A 9 -54.14 33.95 -38.24
N LEU A 10 -52.89 33.71 -37.82
CA LEU A 10 -52.29 32.38 -37.70
C LEU A 10 -52.63 31.79 -36.32
N LEU A 11 -53.40 30.71 -36.30
CA LEU A 11 -53.81 29.98 -35.11
C LEU A 11 -52.69 28.98 -34.72
N LEU A 12 -52.02 29.18 -33.57
CA LEU A 12 -51.06 28.22 -33.02
C LEU A 12 -51.80 27.12 -32.23
N LEU A 13 -51.69 25.87 -32.67
CA LEU A 13 -52.05 24.68 -31.89
C LEU A 13 -50.90 24.31 -30.94
N ALA A 14 -51.18 24.22 -29.64
CA ALA A 14 -50.27 23.64 -28.64
C ALA A 14 -50.51 22.13 -28.55
N ILE A 15 -49.48 21.33 -28.84
CA ILE A 15 -49.49 19.87 -28.67
C ILE A 15 -48.84 19.56 -27.32
N ALA A 16 -49.62 19.05 -26.37
CA ALA A 16 -49.10 18.51 -25.11
C ALA A 16 -48.62 17.07 -25.36
N GLY A 17 -47.32 16.91 -25.60
CA GLY A 17 -46.67 15.59 -25.66
C GLY A 17 -46.17 15.16 -24.29
N CYS A 18 -46.47 13.93 -23.88
CA CYS A 18 -45.84 13.28 -22.74
C CYS A 18 -44.34 13.10 -23.04
N GLY A 19 -43.50 13.94 -22.44
CA GLY A 19 -42.05 13.77 -22.50
C GLY A 19 -41.60 12.68 -21.54
N GLU A 20 -41.09 11.57 -22.07
CA GLU A 20 -40.20 10.69 -21.34
C GLU A 20 -39.00 11.53 -20.85
N ARG A 21 -38.77 11.51 -19.54
CA ARG A 21 -37.62 12.20 -18.95
C ARG A 21 -36.35 11.59 -19.55
N PRO A 22 -35.44 12.41 -20.12
CA PRO A 22 -34.12 11.93 -20.47
C PRO A 22 -33.49 11.38 -19.20
N VAL A 23 -33.05 10.11 -19.25
CA VAL A 23 -32.18 9.55 -18.23
C VAL A 23 -30.89 10.37 -18.30
N GLU A 24 -30.67 11.23 -17.31
CA GLU A 24 -29.38 11.90 -17.15
C GLU A 24 -28.31 10.80 -17.04
N PRO A 25 -27.23 10.87 -17.82
CA PRO A 25 -26.07 10.03 -17.57
C PRO A 25 -25.69 10.20 -16.10
N GLY A 26 -25.69 9.10 -15.34
CA GLY A 26 -25.34 9.13 -13.93
C GLY A 26 -24.03 9.90 -13.75
N ALA A 27 -23.99 10.76 -12.73
CA ALA A 27 -22.76 11.45 -12.34
C ALA A 27 -21.59 10.45 -12.34
N PRO A 28 -20.38 10.84 -12.76
CA PRO A 28 -19.21 9.99 -12.60
C PRO A 28 -19.20 9.47 -11.18
N GLN A 29 -19.15 8.14 -10.98
CA GLN A 29 -18.96 7.60 -9.64
C GLN A 29 -17.68 8.23 -9.11
N GLU A 30 -17.85 9.09 -8.10
CA GLU A 30 -16.73 9.68 -7.39
C GLU A 30 -15.90 8.50 -6.89
N GLN A 31 -14.65 8.43 -7.36
CA GLN A 31 -13.75 7.35 -7.01
C GLN A 31 -13.68 7.30 -5.49
N ASP A 32 -13.93 6.12 -4.93
CA ASP A 32 -13.83 5.87 -3.49
C ASP A 32 -12.49 6.42 -2.98
N PRO A 33 -12.50 7.50 -2.16
CA PRO A 33 -11.28 8.24 -1.85
C PRO A 33 -10.37 7.49 -0.88
N LEU A 34 -10.80 6.35 -0.35
CA LEU A 34 -9.99 5.46 0.47
C LEU A 34 -9.32 4.35 -0.37
N ARG A 35 -9.84 4.03 -1.57
CA ARG A 35 -9.35 2.95 -2.42
C ARG A 35 -7.90 3.16 -2.84
N GLY A 36 -7.12 2.08 -2.79
CA GLY A 36 -5.69 2.06 -3.11
C GLY A 36 -4.80 2.65 -2.00
N ARG A 37 -5.37 3.03 -0.85
CA ARG A 37 -4.63 3.76 0.20
C ARG A 37 -4.47 2.93 1.47
N THR A 38 -3.35 3.18 2.13
CA THR A 38 -3.06 2.64 3.47
C THR A 38 -3.03 3.78 4.48
N PHE A 39 -3.69 3.60 5.61
CA PHE A 39 -3.74 4.57 6.70
C PHE A 39 -3.18 3.97 7.99
N LEU A 40 -2.38 4.75 8.70
CA LEU A 40 -1.69 4.34 9.92
C LEU A 40 -2.16 5.15 11.12
N SER A 41 -2.54 4.50 12.22
CA SER A 41 -3.09 5.19 13.38
C SER A 41 -2.12 6.20 13.98
N THR A 42 -2.62 7.36 14.36
CA THR A 42 -1.91 8.39 15.12
C THR A 42 -2.50 8.56 16.51
N GLU A 43 -3.80 8.31 16.67
CA GLU A 43 -4.50 8.39 17.94
C GLU A 43 -5.62 7.36 18.00
N VAL A 44 -5.83 6.79 19.19
CA VAL A 44 -6.94 5.88 19.47
C VAL A 44 -7.60 6.30 20.76
N THR A 45 -8.91 6.45 20.74
CA THR A 45 -9.71 6.71 21.93
C THR A 45 -10.81 5.67 22.09
N GLU A 46 -11.15 5.37 23.34
CA GLU A 46 -12.24 4.47 23.71
C GLU A 46 -12.96 5.05 24.94
N ALA A 47 -14.29 5.10 24.90
CA ALA A 47 -15.14 5.77 25.88
C ALA A 47 -14.67 7.21 26.19
N GLY A 48 -14.23 7.94 25.17
CA GLY A 48 -13.72 9.31 25.27
C GLY A 48 -12.37 9.46 25.98
N LYS A 49 -11.62 8.37 26.18
CA LYS A 49 -10.29 8.38 26.80
C LYS A 49 -9.24 7.81 25.85
N PRO A 50 -7.98 8.28 25.91
CA PRO A 50 -6.89 7.67 25.13
C PRO A 50 -6.77 6.17 25.45
N ARG A 51 -6.75 5.35 24.39
CA ARG A 51 -6.50 3.91 24.46
C ARG A 51 -5.08 3.65 23.98
N PRO A 52 -4.11 3.35 24.86
CA PRO A 52 -2.75 3.04 24.42
C PRO A 52 -2.76 1.74 23.61
N LEU A 53 -2.00 1.74 22.51
CA LEU A 53 -1.72 0.52 21.78
C LEU A 53 -0.60 -0.26 22.47
N VAL A 54 -0.57 -1.57 22.25
CA VAL A 54 0.53 -2.43 22.70
C VAL A 54 1.85 -1.90 22.13
N ALA A 55 2.94 -1.98 22.90
CA ALA A 55 4.24 -1.49 22.47
C ALA A 55 4.67 -2.11 21.12
N GLU A 56 5.29 -1.30 20.26
CA GLU A 56 5.75 -1.69 18.92
C GLU A 56 4.62 -2.19 18.01
N THR A 57 3.39 -1.72 18.24
CA THR A 57 2.27 -1.93 17.33
C THR A 57 1.73 -0.60 16.83
N ARG A 58 1.08 -0.65 15.67
CA ARG A 58 0.36 0.46 15.07
C ARG A 58 -0.81 -0.12 14.31
N VAL A 59 -1.99 0.49 14.42
CA VAL A 59 -3.13 0.06 13.61
C VAL A 59 -2.88 0.49 12.16
N SER A 60 -3.06 -0.43 11.23
CA SER A 60 -3.00 -0.16 9.79
C SER A 60 -4.31 -0.60 9.14
N LEU A 61 -4.85 0.25 8.26
CA LEU A 61 -6.00 -0.06 7.40
C LEU A 61 -5.60 0.17 5.95
N ASN A 62 -5.50 -0.90 5.17
CA ASN A 62 -5.23 -0.87 3.73
C ASN A 62 -6.51 -1.22 2.97
N PHE A 63 -7.03 -0.25 2.21
CA PHE A 63 -8.17 -0.41 1.33
C PHE A 63 -7.66 -0.69 -0.08
N THR A 64 -7.67 -1.94 -0.50
CA THR A 64 -7.06 -2.37 -1.76
C THR A 64 -7.90 -2.00 -2.98
N ASP A 65 -7.26 -1.92 -4.15
CA ASP A 65 -7.93 -1.60 -5.41
C ASP A 65 -9.04 -2.60 -5.78
N ASP A 66 -8.88 -3.86 -5.40
CA ASP A 66 -9.86 -4.94 -5.61
C ASP A 66 -11.03 -4.92 -4.62
N GLY A 67 -11.13 -3.90 -3.76
CA GLY A 67 -12.26 -3.70 -2.85
C GLY A 67 -12.22 -4.56 -1.61
N ARG A 68 -11.02 -4.80 -1.07
CA ARG A 68 -10.81 -5.51 0.19
C ARG A 68 -10.21 -4.55 1.23
N LEU A 69 -10.44 -4.88 2.50
CA LEU A 69 -9.73 -4.30 3.63
C LEU A 69 -8.71 -5.32 4.11
N LEU A 70 -7.46 -4.89 4.26
CA LEU A 70 -6.45 -5.56 5.08
C LEU A 70 -6.21 -4.69 6.31
N ALA A 71 -6.44 -5.25 7.50
CA ALA A 71 -6.32 -4.53 8.76
C ALA A 71 -5.38 -5.27 9.71
N THR A 72 -4.54 -4.52 10.43
CA THR A 72 -3.68 -5.04 11.49
C THR A 72 -3.80 -4.14 12.71
N ALA A 73 -3.73 -4.71 13.90
CA ALA A 73 -3.64 -3.93 15.14
C ALA A 73 -2.55 -4.45 16.04
N GLY A 74 -2.55 -5.74 16.36
CA GLY A 74 -1.65 -6.39 17.31
C GLY A 74 -0.66 -7.31 16.61
N CYS A 75 -1.07 -8.55 16.37
CA CYS A 75 -0.21 -9.55 15.74
C CYS A 75 -0.82 -10.16 14.48
N ASN A 76 -2.15 -10.30 14.42
CA ASN A 76 -2.82 -10.94 13.30
C ASN A 76 -3.19 -9.94 12.20
N THR A 77 -3.28 -10.48 10.97
CA THR A 77 -3.83 -9.77 9.83
C THR A 77 -5.28 -10.18 9.65
N MET A 78 -6.15 -9.18 9.56
CA MET A 78 -7.56 -9.31 9.22
C MET A 78 -7.76 -8.95 7.75
N THR A 79 -8.60 -9.71 7.04
CA THR A 79 -8.91 -9.43 5.63
C THR A 79 -10.36 -9.77 5.29
N GLY A 80 -11.00 -8.93 4.49
CA GLY A 80 -12.36 -9.16 4.00
C GLY A 80 -12.74 -8.19 2.89
N PRO A 81 -13.91 -8.37 2.25
CA PRO A 81 -14.46 -7.36 1.36
C PRO A 81 -14.75 -6.07 2.16
N VAL A 82 -14.72 -4.92 1.50
CA VAL A 82 -15.09 -3.65 2.12
C VAL A 82 -15.88 -2.77 1.17
N SER A 83 -16.93 -2.15 1.70
CA SER A 83 -17.64 -1.03 1.10
C SER A 83 -17.43 0.20 1.98
N THR A 84 -17.06 1.32 1.38
CA THR A 84 -16.89 2.62 2.06
C THR A 84 -18.04 3.59 1.75
N ALA A 85 -19.09 3.10 1.08
CA ALA A 85 -20.23 3.91 0.66
C ALA A 85 -20.95 4.57 1.85
N ASP A 86 -21.61 5.69 1.58
CA ASP A 86 -22.43 6.42 2.56
C ASP A 86 -21.68 6.83 3.85
N GLY A 87 -20.35 6.97 3.77
CA GLY A 87 -19.52 7.36 4.91
C GLY A 87 -19.44 6.30 6.00
N ARG A 88 -19.65 5.02 5.68
CA ARG A 88 -19.47 3.88 6.59
C ARG A 88 -18.49 2.86 6.03
N ILE A 89 -17.79 2.17 6.91
CA ILE A 89 -16.97 1.02 6.57
C ILE A 89 -17.84 -0.22 6.82
N ASP A 90 -18.30 -0.86 5.77
CA ASP A 90 -19.05 -2.11 5.83
C ASP A 90 -18.17 -3.27 5.33
N VAL A 91 -17.94 -4.27 6.19
CA VAL A 91 -17.13 -5.45 5.89
C VAL A 91 -17.95 -6.67 5.43
N GLY A 92 -19.23 -6.47 5.06
CA GLY A 92 -20.00 -7.30 4.13
C GLY A 92 -20.19 -8.78 4.48
N GLY A 93 -19.99 -9.18 5.74
CA GLY A 93 -20.00 -10.58 6.17
C GLY A 93 -18.86 -10.96 7.11
N GLY A 94 -17.94 -10.03 7.38
CA GLY A 94 -16.91 -10.15 8.41
C GLY A 94 -15.50 -10.25 7.86
N LEU A 95 -14.54 -10.20 8.77
CA LEU A 95 -13.12 -10.29 8.48
C LEU A 95 -12.62 -11.70 8.81
N ALA A 96 -11.94 -12.33 7.85
CA ALA A 96 -11.10 -13.49 8.15
C ALA A 96 -9.83 -13.00 8.84
N MET A 97 -9.32 -13.74 9.82
CA MET A 97 -8.13 -13.35 10.57
C MET A 97 -7.16 -14.53 10.62
N THR A 98 -5.86 -14.24 10.54
CA THR A 98 -4.84 -15.24 10.87
C THR A 98 -4.94 -15.64 12.34
N GLU A 99 -4.52 -16.86 12.69
CA GLU A 99 -4.48 -17.32 14.09
C GLU A 99 -3.04 -17.51 14.56
N MET A 100 -2.21 -16.48 14.42
CA MET A 100 -0.87 -16.49 14.99
C MET A 100 -0.98 -16.38 16.52
N GLY A 101 -0.31 -17.29 17.23
CA GLY A 101 -0.26 -17.28 18.68
C GLY A 101 0.66 -16.16 19.17
N CYS A 102 0.09 -15.04 19.61
CA CYS A 102 0.80 -13.92 20.24
C CYS A 102 0.45 -13.76 21.71
N ASP A 103 1.14 -12.85 22.40
CA ASP A 103 0.85 -12.52 23.79
C ASP A 103 -0.58 -11.97 23.97
N PRO A 104 -1.22 -12.18 25.14
CA PRO A 104 -2.62 -11.81 25.35
C PRO A 104 -2.94 -10.34 25.00
N PRO A 105 -2.11 -9.34 25.35
CA PRO A 105 -2.37 -7.94 24.96
C PRO A 105 -2.51 -7.72 23.45
N ARG A 106 -1.66 -8.33 22.61
CA ARG A 106 -1.76 -8.20 21.14
C ARG A 106 -3.03 -8.86 20.62
N HIS A 107 -3.42 -10.00 21.18
CA HIS A 107 -4.64 -10.69 20.81
C HIS A 107 -5.91 -9.91 21.19
N GLU A 108 -5.93 -9.30 22.38
CA GLU A 108 -7.01 -8.40 22.81
C GLU A 108 -7.12 -7.17 21.91
N GLN A 109 -5.98 -6.64 21.47
CA GLN A 109 -5.95 -5.51 20.53
C GLN A 109 -6.45 -5.87 19.12
N ASP A 110 -6.12 -7.06 18.60
CA ASP A 110 -6.70 -7.60 17.36
C ASP A 110 -8.23 -7.74 17.50
N SER A 111 -8.69 -8.35 18.59
CA SER A 111 -10.11 -8.54 18.89
C SER A 111 -10.88 -7.22 18.96
N TRP A 112 -10.28 -6.21 19.57
CA TRP A 112 -10.85 -4.87 19.63
C TRP A 112 -11.02 -4.24 18.24
N LEU A 113 -10.00 -4.30 17.38
CA LEU A 113 -10.10 -3.71 16.04
C LEU A 113 -11.13 -4.47 15.19
N ALA A 114 -11.17 -5.81 15.29
CA ALA A 114 -12.18 -6.62 14.63
C ALA A 114 -13.60 -6.21 15.06
N GLY A 115 -13.80 -5.98 16.37
CA GLY A 115 -15.08 -5.50 16.91
C GLY A 115 -15.45 -4.12 16.40
N LEU A 116 -14.50 -3.18 16.38
CA LEU A 116 -14.71 -1.82 15.85
C LEU A 116 -15.13 -1.85 14.38
N LEU A 117 -14.44 -2.62 13.54
CA LEU A 117 -14.72 -2.72 12.10
C LEU A 117 -16.03 -3.47 11.81
N SER A 118 -16.39 -4.46 12.62
CA SER A 118 -17.64 -5.21 12.49
C SER A 118 -18.88 -4.41 12.96
N ALA A 119 -18.67 -3.31 13.69
CA ALA A 119 -19.73 -2.41 14.14
C ALA A 119 -20.14 -1.37 13.08
N GLU A 120 -19.67 -1.53 11.83
CA GLU A 120 -19.94 -0.64 10.70
C GLU A 120 -19.64 0.84 11.00
N PRO A 121 -18.39 1.17 11.40
CA PRO A 121 -18.07 2.50 11.87
C PRO A 121 -18.24 3.54 10.74
N THR A 122 -18.59 4.75 11.13
CA THR A 122 -18.56 5.89 10.22
C THR A 122 -17.13 6.33 9.94
N TRP A 123 -16.88 6.94 8.80
CA TRP A 123 -15.59 7.52 8.49
C TRP A 123 -15.69 8.93 7.91
N ARG A 124 -14.64 9.72 8.13
CA ARG A 124 -14.45 11.04 7.51
C ARG A 124 -13.01 11.20 7.07
N LEU A 125 -12.82 11.61 5.82
CA LEU A 125 -11.50 11.93 5.27
C LEU A 125 -11.34 13.44 5.11
N ASP A 126 -10.19 13.96 5.52
CA ASP A 126 -9.80 15.37 5.39
C ASP A 126 -8.35 15.43 4.92
N GLY A 127 -8.16 15.52 3.60
CA GLY A 127 -6.84 15.36 2.97
C GLY A 127 -6.26 13.96 3.21
N SER A 128 -5.16 13.89 3.96
CA SER A 128 -4.50 12.65 4.38
C SER A 128 -5.01 12.09 5.70
N ARG A 129 -5.83 12.84 6.44
CA ARG A 129 -6.31 12.44 7.76
C ARG A 129 -7.64 11.69 7.67
N LEU A 130 -7.64 10.43 8.06
CA LEU A 130 -8.83 9.58 8.15
C LEU A 130 -9.27 9.46 9.62
N VAL A 131 -10.55 9.71 9.89
CA VAL A 131 -11.17 9.42 11.18
C VAL A 131 -12.17 8.32 11.00
N VAL A 132 -12.07 7.25 11.79
CA VAL A 132 -13.03 6.17 11.86
C VAL A 132 -13.67 6.19 13.25
N SER A 133 -14.99 6.31 13.31
CA SER A 133 -15.74 6.50 14.56
C SER A 133 -16.84 5.46 14.69
N SER A 134 -16.89 4.78 15.83
CA SER A 134 -18.00 3.95 16.28
C SER A 134 -18.69 4.61 17.49
N THR A 135 -19.65 3.92 18.11
CA THR A 135 -20.34 4.41 19.31
C THR A 135 -19.37 4.71 20.47
N ASP A 136 -18.37 3.84 20.66
CA ASP A 136 -17.52 3.86 21.85
C ASP A 136 -16.05 4.14 21.53
N ALA A 137 -15.65 4.23 20.26
CA ALA A 137 -14.25 4.42 19.89
C ALA A 137 -14.08 5.39 18.71
N GLU A 138 -12.96 6.11 18.73
CA GLU A 138 -12.48 6.90 17.60
C GLU A 138 -11.03 6.52 17.29
N LEU A 139 -10.79 6.23 16.02
CA LEU A 139 -9.49 5.90 15.46
C LEU A 139 -9.12 7.00 14.47
N VAL A 140 -8.11 7.78 14.82
CA VAL A 140 -7.52 8.78 13.92
C VAL A 140 -6.32 8.14 13.25
N LEU A 141 -6.33 8.15 11.93
CA LEU A 141 -5.25 7.65 11.09
C LEU A 141 -4.79 8.74 10.13
N GLU A 142 -3.56 8.57 9.67
CA GLU A 142 -2.94 9.42 8.67
C GLU A 142 -2.51 8.52 7.50
N ASP A 143 -2.66 9.00 6.28
CA ASP A 143 -2.18 8.32 5.07
C ASP A 143 -0.71 7.90 5.26
N ARG A 144 -0.40 6.65 4.90
CA ARG A 144 0.94 6.08 4.98
C ARG A 144 1.97 6.96 4.27
N GLU A 145 1.65 7.55 3.13
CA GLU A 145 2.57 8.42 2.39
C GLU A 145 2.99 9.67 3.20
N VAL A 146 2.14 10.13 4.12
CA VAL A 146 2.43 11.27 5.01
C VAL A 146 3.02 10.80 6.33
N ALA A 147 2.45 9.74 6.90
CA ALA A 147 2.80 9.22 8.21
C ALA A 147 4.13 8.46 8.23
N ASP A 148 4.49 7.85 7.10
CA ASP A 148 5.68 7.05 6.89
C ASP A 148 6.12 7.08 5.41
N PRO A 149 6.64 8.22 4.91
CA PRO A 149 6.90 8.46 3.49
C PRO A 149 7.95 7.52 2.90
N ASP A 150 7.94 7.31 1.59
CA ASP A 150 8.94 6.47 0.95
C ASP A 150 10.34 7.08 1.06
N ARG A 151 11.30 6.22 1.42
CA ARG A 151 12.68 6.63 1.61
C ARG A 151 13.35 6.81 0.24
N PRO A 152 14.29 7.76 0.08
CA PRO A 152 15.03 7.86 -1.16
C PRO A 152 15.83 6.59 -1.41
N LEU A 153 15.90 6.14 -2.66
CA LEU A 153 16.75 5.01 -3.05
C LEU A 153 18.22 5.26 -2.68
N THR A 154 18.71 6.46 -2.98
CA THR A 154 20.11 6.84 -2.81
C THR A 154 20.44 7.31 -1.40
N ASP A 155 21.72 7.19 -1.03
CA ASP A 155 22.29 7.64 0.24
C ASP A 155 21.77 6.90 1.48
N ILE A 156 21.10 5.77 1.26
CA ILE A 156 20.66 4.82 2.27
C ILE A 156 21.39 3.49 2.08
N THR A 157 21.74 2.86 3.21
CA THR A 157 22.20 1.47 3.21
C THR A 157 21.00 0.56 3.37
N TRP A 158 20.70 -0.23 2.34
CA TRP A 158 19.62 -1.20 2.33
C TRP A 158 20.17 -2.57 2.70
N ALA A 159 19.68 -3.16 3.79
CA ALA A 159 20.09 -4.50 4.22
C ALA A 159 19.11 -5.55 3.69
N VAL A 160 19.61 -6.57 3.02
CA VAL A 160 18.81 -7.71 2.54
C VAL A 160 18.32 -8.51 3.74
N ASP A 161 17.01 -8.70 3.85
CA ASP A 161 16.41 -9.57 4.87
C ASP A 161 15.60 -10.74 4.28
N THR A 162 15.22 -10.63 3.00
CA THR A 162 14.41 -11.64 2.31
C THR A 162 14.92 -11.87 0.89
N ILE A 163 14.99 -13.13 0.48
CA ILE A 163 15.25 -13.59 -0.88
C ILE A 163 13.95 -14.12 -1.48
N LEU A 164 13.62 -13.66 -2.68
CA LEU A 164 12.45 -14.08 -3.46
C LEU A 164 12.89 -15.06 -4.56
N ASP A 165 12.14 -16.15 -4.73
CA ASP A 165 12.29 -17.12 -5.82
C ASP A 165 10.91 -17.61 -6.27
N GLY A 166 10.40 -17.00 -7.34
CA GLY A 166 9.08 -17.23 -7.90
C GLY A 166 7.98 -16.82 -6.92
N GLN A 167 7.35 -17.80 -6.28
CA GLN A 167 6.29 -17.58 -5.28
C GLN A 167 6.76 -17.87 -3.85
N THR A 168 8.06 -18.11 -3.68
CA THR A 168 8.66 -18.41 -2.38
C THR A 168 9.43 -17.19 -1.88
N ALA A 169 9.24 -16.85 -0.61
CA ALA A 169 10.07 -15.90 0.11
C ALA A 169 10.82 -16.63 1.23
N SER A 170 12.09 -16.33 1.40
CA SER A 170 12.94 -16.93 2.44
C SER A 170 13.81 -15.89 3.12
N SER A 171 13.94 -15.96 4.44
CA SER A 171 14.79 -15.04 5.19
C SER A 171 16.28 -15.31 4.96
N THR A 172 17.10 -14.28 5.07
CA THR A 172 18.56 -14.44 5.01
C THR A 172 19.10 -15.20 6.23
N PRO A 173 20.26 -15.90 6.10
CA PRO A 173 20.90 -16.52 7.25
C PRO A 173 21.21 -15.51 8.34
N ALA A 174 20.87 -15.80 9.60
CA ALA A 174 21.01 -14.85 10.72
C ALA A 174 22.44 -14.34 10.95
N ALA A 175 23.45 -15.12 10.57
CA ALA A 175 24.87 -14.76 10.70
C ALA A 175 25.43 -14.01 9.47
N ALA A 176 24.63 -13.79 8.43
CA ALA A 176 25.04 -13.14 7.19
C ALA A 176 24.36 -11.78 7.06
N THR A 177 25.11 -10.76 6.68
CA THR A 177 24.57 -9.43 6.39
C THR A 177 24.93 -9.08 4.96
N ALA A 178 23.95 -9.00 4.08
CA ALA A 178 24.15 -8.44 2.75
C ALA A 178 23.54 -7.04 2.68
N THR A 179 24.22 -6.12 2.01
CA THR A 179 23.75 -4.73 1.85
C THR A 179 23.95 -4.22 0.44
N LEU A 180 23.05 -3.33 0.03
CA LEU A 180 23.15 -2.51 -1.16
C LEU A 180 23.13 -1.04 -0.74
N THR A 181 24.08 -0.26 -1.22
CA THR A 181 24.11 1.19 -0.95
C THR A 181 24.15 1.94 -2.27
N PHE A 182 23.03 2.56 -2.62
CA PHE A 182 22.90 3.29 -3.88
C PHE A 182 23.48 4.70 -3.72
N ARG A 183 24.40 5.05 -4.62
CA ARG A 183 24.89 6.41 -4.89
C ARG A 183 24.34 6.85 -6.24
N LYS A 184 24.53 8.10 -6.63
CA LYS A 184 23.97 8.69 -7.85
C LYS A 184 23.96 7.79 -9.11
N ASP A 185 25.05 7.10 -9.41
CA ASP A 185 25.25 6.29 -10.63
C ASP A 185 25.91 4.91 -10.37
N LYS A 186 26.06 4.55 -9.10
CA LYS A 186 26.76 3.34 -8.66
C LYS A 186 26.07 2.76 -7.44
N VAL A 187 25.95 1.44 -7.40
CA VAL A 187 25.59 0.70 -6.20
C VAL A 187 26.84 0.05 -5.61
N GLU A 188 27.03 0.20 -4.31
CA GLU A 188 28.00 -0.55 -3.52
C GLU A 188 27.32 -1.80 -2.98
N ILE A 189 27.94 -2.95 -3.23
CA ILE A 189 27.36 -4.27 -2.95
C ILE A 189 28.21 -4.95 -1.89
N PHE A 190 27.57 -5.48 -0.86
CA PHE A 190 28.16 -6.45 0.04
C PHE A 190 27.28 -7.69 0.08
N GLY A 191 27.78 -8.83 -0.40
CA GLY A 191 27.03 -10.09 -0.47
C GLY A 191 27.12 -10.94 0.80
N GLY A 192 27.62 -10.37 1.91
CA GLY A 192 27.89 -11.09 3.17
C GLY A 192 29.31 -11.62 3.32
N CYS A 193 30.02 -11.87 2.21
CA CYS A 193 31.43 -12.26 2.21
C CYS A 193 32.26 -11.36 1.29
N ASN A 194 31.82 -11.25 0.04
CA ASN A 194 32.48 -10.41 -0.95
C ASN A 194 31.85 -9.02 -1.02
N GLY A 195 32.74 -8.05 -1.22
CA GLY A 195 32.35 -6.69 -1.58
C GLY A 195 32.43 -6.52 -3.10
N GLY A 196 31.65 -5.58 -3.61
CA GLY A 196 31.56 -5.31 -5.03
C GLY A 196 30.89 -3.99 -5.33
N SER A 197 30.67 -3.76 -6.62
CA SER A 197 29.90 -2.62 -7.10
C SER A 197 29.35 -2.89 -8.49
N ALA A 198 28.31 -2.16 -8.86
CA ALA A 198 27.80 -2.07 -10.22
C ALA A 198 27.47 -0.61 -10.54
N THR A 199 27.50 -0.23 -11.81
CA THR A 199 26.85 1.01 -12.27
C THR A 199 25.36 0.75 -12.45
N TYR A 200 24.53 1.79 -12.37
CA TYR A 200 23.09 1.61 -12.65
C TYR A 200 22.45 2.87 -13.24
N THR A 201 21.32 2.66 -13.91
CA THR A 201 20.40 3.73 -14.31
C THR A 201 19.00 3.41 -13.78
N ALA A 202 18.40 4.35 -13.06
CA ALA A 202 17.02 4.28 -12.59
C ALA A 202 16.11 5.08 -13.53
N SER A 203 14.95 4.52 -13.90
CA SER A 203 13.95 5.19 -14.73
C SER A 203 12.55 4.72 -14.35
N GLY A 204 11.76 5.59 -13.71
CA GLY A 204 10.47 5.18 -13.15
C GLY A 204 10.68 4.05 -12.15
N ASP A 205 9.95 2.96 -12.34
CA ASP A 205 9.95 1.81 -11.44
C ASP A 205 10.92 0.72 -11.90
N SER A 206 11.94 1.06 -12.70
CA SER A 206 12.99 0.11 -13.08
C SER A 206 14.41 0.61 -12.79
N ILE A 207 15.28 -0.34 -12.44
CA ILE A 207 16.72 -0.16 -12.31
C ILE A 207 17.41 -1.14 -13.24
N ARG A 208 18.25 -0.63 -14.14
CA ARG A 208 19.18 -1.44 -14.94
C ARG A 208 20.56 -1.40 -14.30
N PHE A 209 21.07 -2.55 -13.88
CA PHE A 209 22.45 -2.70 -13.40
C PHE A 209 23.40 -3.06 -14.55
N GLU A 210 24.63 -2.54 -14.48
CA GLU A 210 25.68 -2.79 -15.46
C GLU A 210 27.04 -2.93 -14.76
N ASN A 211 27.98 -3.61 -15.43
CA ASN A 211 29.38 -3.70 -15.00
C ASN A 211 29.57 -4.21 -13.55
N ALA A 212 28.70 -5.13 -13.11
CA ALA A 212 28.76 -5.70 -11.77
C ALA A 212 30.06 -6.50 -11.56
N VAL A 213 30.82 -6.11 -10.54
CA VAL A 213 32.08 -6.75 -10.15
C VAL A 213 32.06 -7.08 -8.66
N MET A 214 32.71 -8.18 -8.28
CA MET A 214 32.86 -8.60 -6.88
C MET A 214 34.25 -9.16 -6.62
N THR A 215 34.68 -9.13 -5.36
CA THR A 215 35.84 -9.91 -4.90
C THR A 215 35.53 -11.42 -4.89
N LEU A 216 36.56 -12.27 -4.75
CA LEU A 216 36.42 -13.74 -4.78
C LEU A 216 37.03 -14.40 -3.53
N LYS A 217 36.46 -14.11 -2.36
CA LYS A 217 36.72 -14.78 -1.09
C LYS A 217 35.81 -16.00 -0.98
N ALA A 218 36.35 -17.09 -0.45
CA ALA A 218 35.57 -18.26 -0.09
C ALA A 218 35.01 -18.10 1.33
N CYS A 219 33.69 -18.29 1.47
CA CYS A 219 32.99 -18.29 2.75
C CYS A 219 32.12 -19.55 2.88
N SER A 220 31.37 -19.68 3.99
CA SER A 220 30.46 -20.81 4.19
C SER A 220 29.41 -20.89 3.07
N PRO A 221 28.89 -22.09 2.74
CA PRO A 221 27.92 -22.27 1.67
C PRO A 221 26.68 -21.36 1.78
N ASP A 222 26.21 -21.09 3.00
CA ASP A 222 25.03 -20.27 3.23
C ASP A 222 25.26 -18.80 2.87
N ILE A 223 26.44 -18.26 3.21
CA ILE A 223 26.83 -16.89 2.83
C ILE A 223 27.02 -16.81 1.31
N MET A 224 27.64 -17.83 0.71
CA MET A 224 27.81 -17.85 -0.75
C MET A 224 26.49 -17.96 -1.52
N ARG A 225 25.48 -18.64 -0.96
CA ARG A 225 24.12 -18.67 -1.53
C ARG A 225 23.43 -17.31 -1.44
N LEU A 226 23.57 -16.60 -0.32
CA LEU A 226 23.09 -15.22 -0.19
C LEU A 226 23.75 -14.30 -1.22
N GLU A 227 25.08 -14.38 -1.37
CA GLU A 227 25.81 -13.61 -2.36
C GLU A 227 25.35 -13.90 -3.80
N ALA A 228 25.12 -15.17 -4.13
CA ALA A 228 24.58 -15.56 -5.43
C ALA A 228 23.18 -14.98 -5.69
N ALA A 229 22.30 -15.01 -4.68
CA ALA A 229 20.97 -14.40 -4.78
C ALA A 229 21.03 -12.88 -4.98
N VAL A 230 21.97 -12.19 -4.32
CA VAL A 230 22.22 -10.76 -4.57
C VAL A 230 22.64 -10.54 -6.02
N LEU A 231 23.60 -11.34 -6.52
CA LEU A 231 24.12 -11.25 -7.88
C LEU A 231 23.09 -11.57 -8.97
N ASP A 232 22.12 -12.44 -8.69
CA ASP A 232 21.02 -12.74 -9.60
C ASP A 232 20.12 -11.52 -9.86
N VAL A 233 20.13 -10.53 -8.95
CA VAL A 233 19.34 -9.29 -9.05
C VAL A 233 20.18 -8.13 -9.57
N VAL A 234 21.40 -7.94 -9.06
CA VAL A 234 22.24 -6.76 -9.36
C VAL A 234 23.08 -6.88 -10.64
N ARG A 235 22.63 -7.66 -11.62
CA ARG A 235 23.31 -7.90 -12.91
C ARG A 235 22.46 -7.62 -14.14
N ASP A 236 21.19 -7.35 -13.95
CA ASP A 236 20.24 -7.14 -15.04
C ASP A 236 19.29 -5.99 -14.69
N GLU A 237 18.22 -5.84 -15.46
CA GLU A 237 17.10 -4.97 -15.15
C GLU A 237 16.13 -5.61 -14.16
N VAL A 238 15.71 -4.80 -13.18
CA VAL A 238 14.74 -5.18 -12.16
C VAL A 238 13.69 -4.10 -12.01
N GLU A 239 12.50 -4.51 -11.64
CA GLU A 239 11.50 -3.60 -11.09
C GLU A 239 11.90 -3.19 -9.67
N VAL A 240 11.68 -1.93 -9.33
CA VAL A 240 11.96 -1.36 -8.01
C VAL A 240 10.70 -0.79 -7.40
N GLU A 241 10.44 -1.15 -6.15
CA GLU A 241 9.38 -0.60 -5.34
C GLU A 241 9.95 -0.19 -3.98
N ILE A 242 9.60 0.99 -3.50
CA ILE A 242 9.96 1.45 -2.15
C ILE A 242 8.69 1.80 -1.42
N GLU A 243 8.46 1.12 -0.30
CA GLU A 243 7.39 1.42 0.64
C GLU A 243 7.99 1.72 2.01
N ALA A 244 7.90 2.96 2.45
CA ALA A 244 8.51 3.45 3.68
C ALA A 244 10.01 3.06 3.77
N ASP A 245 10.36 2.16 4.69
CA ASP A 245 11.72 1.67 4.89
C ASP A 245 12.02 0.32 4.20
N ARG A 246 11.12 -0.16 3.33
CA ARG A 246 11.24 -1.41 2.59
C ARG A 246 11.51 -1.15 1.11
N LEU A 247 12.55 -1.78 0.58
CA LEU A 247 12.89 -1.79 -0.83
C LEU A 247 12.68 -3.20 -1.36
N THR A 248 11.88 -3.35 -2.41
CA THR A 248 11.71 -4.60 -3.15
C THR A 248 12.36 -4.45 -4.53
N LEU A 249 13.22 -5.40 -4.88
CA LEU A 249 13.83 -5.53 -6.20
C LEU A 249 13.36 -6.84 -6.82
N THR A 250 12.64 -6.77 -7.94
CA THR A 250 12.06 -7.94 -8.61
C THR A 250 12.64 -8.11 -10.00
N HIS A 251 13.34 -9.22 -10.22
CA HIS A 251 13.86 -9.60 -11.52
C HIS A 251 12.78 -10.31 -12.36
N PRO A 252 12.69 -10.11 -13.68
CA PRO A 252 11.69 -10.76 -14.55
C PRO A 252 11.68 -12.30 -14.50
N SER A 253 12.76 -12.94 -14.05
CA SER A 253 12.80 -14.39 -13.84
C SER A 253 12.02 -14.86 -12.59
N GLY A 254 11.48 -13.95 -11.79
CA GLY A 254 10.85 -14.23 -10.49
C GLY A 254 11.83 -14.26 -9.32
N LYS A 255 13.12 -14.02 -9.54
CA LYS A 255 14.09 -13.85 -8.44
C LYS A 255 13.98 -12.42 -7.89
N GLY A 256 14.29 -12.21 -6.62
CA GLY A 256 14.24 -10.87 -6.06
C GLY A 256 14.82 -10.76 -4.66
N LEU A 257 14.86 -9.53 -4.16
CA LEU A 257 15.30 -9.21 -2.80
C LEU A 257 14.28 -8.27 -2.17
N GLN A 258 14.01 -8.49 -0.89
CA GLN A 258 13.47 -7.43 -0.05
C GLN A 258 14.55 -6.98 0.93
N LEU A 259 14.68 -5.66 1.02
CA LEU A 259 15.68 -4.99 1.82
C LEU A 259 15.00 -3.99 2.75
N ARG A 260 15.68 -3.68 3.85
CA ARG A 260 15.25 -2.68 4.83
C ARG A 260 16.30 -1.59 4.97
N ALA A 261 15.86 -0.33 5.02
CA ALA A 261 16.74 0.80 5.31
C ALA A 261 17.40 0.65 6.69
N LYS A 262 18.68 1.01 6.80
CA LYS A 262 19.48 0.98 8.03
C LYS A 262 19.84 2.37 8.52
#